data_AF-A0A1H3MJZ6-F1
#
_entry.id   AF-A0A1H3MJZ6-F1
#
_cell.length_a   1.000
_cell.length_b   1.000
_cell.length_c   1.000
_cell.angle_alpha   90.00
_cell.angle_beta   90.00
_cell.angle_gamma   90.00
#
_symmetry.space_group_name_H-M   'P 1'
#
loop_
_entity.id
_entity.type
_entity.pdbx_description
1 polymer ?
#
loop_
_entity_poly.entity_id
_entity_poly.type
_entity_poly.pdbx_seq_one_letter_code
_entity_poly.pdbx_strand_id
1 'polypeptide(L)'
;MSKYELKIIDNKLVIDLNKATDDYMESYGYDGMPSKYDIGELACTESIGSVELSEHQVNKIMAEYENGGECNWCGEIRKELRGPHLLDFVLGKKMCRNCWEMDHKNYLGAIGEDIGPFDKQE
;
A
#
# COMPACT_ATOMS: atom_id res chain seq x y z
N MET A 1 15.67 19.01 -3.80
CA MET A 1 15.77 17.85 -2.89
C MET A 1 15.01 18.19 -1.63
N SER A 2 14.26 17.24 -1.10
CA SER A 2 13.43 17.42 0.10
C SER A 2 14.00 16.55 1.22
N LYS A 3 14.02 17.10 2.44
CA LYS A 3 14.54 16.43 3.62
C LYS A 3 13.38 15.78 4.38
N TYR A 4 13.54 14.50 4.73
CA TYR A 4 12.57 13.69 5.45
C TYR A 4 13.19 13.12 6.73
N GLU A 5 12.38 12.92 7.76
CA GLU A 5 12.82 12.34 9.02
C GLU A 5 12.90 10.81 8.93
N LEU A 6 13.85 10.24 9.65
CA LEU A 6 13.98 8.79 9.84
C LEU A 6 13.58 8.43 11.26
N LYS A 7 12.67 7.47 11.40
CA LYS A 7 12.11 7.03 12.68
C LYS A 7 12.18 5.50 12.78
N ILE A 8 12.21 4.99 14.01
CA ILE A 8 12.08 3.55 14.27
C ILE A 8 10.69 3.30 14.83
N ILE A 9 9.83 2.62 14.05
CA ILE A 9 8.47 2.25 14.45
C ILE A 9 8.33 0.74 14.21
N ASP A 10 7.85 0.00 15.22
CA ASP A 10 7.71 -1.46 15.17
C ASP A 10 8.96 -2.20 14.65
N ASN A 11 10.15 -1.78 15.10
CA ASN A 11 11.46 -2.29 14.68
C ASN A 11 11.80 -2.09 13.19
N LYS A 12 11.14 -1.15 12.51
CA LYS A 12 11.42 -0.80 11.12
C LYS A 12 11.96 0.61 11.00
N LEU A 13 12.88 0.82 10.07
CA LEU A 13 13.34 2.15 9.67
C LEU A 13 12.31 2.77 8.73
N VAL A 14 11.63 3.82 9.19
CA VAL A 14 10.56 4.50 8.47
C VAL A 14 11.04 5.87 8.01
N ILE A 15 10.86 6.16 6.73
CA ILE A 15 10.93 7.52 6.19
C ILE A 15 9.55 8.15 6.39
N ASP A 16 9.46 9.13 7.27
CA ASP A 16 8.25 9.93 7.46
C ASP A 16 8.09 10.88 6.28
N LEU A 17 7.07 10.66 5.44
CA LEU A 17 6.83 11.47 4.24
C LEU A 17 6.14 12.79 4.55
N ASN A 18 5.77 13.04 5.81
CA ASN A 18 5.10 14.25 6.29
C ASN A 18 3.89 14.64 5.43
N LYS A 19 3.08 13.62 5.09
CA LYS A 19 1.92 13.77 4.21
C LYS A 19 0.78 12.93 4.75
N ALA A 20 -0.26 13.59 5.26
CA ALA A 20 -1.48 12.94 5.69
C ALA A 20 -2.13 12.17 4.53
N THR A 21 -2.77 11.05 4.87
CA THR A 21 -3.62 10.32 3.93
C THR A 21 -5.03 10.94 3.88
N ASP A 22 -5.95 10.32 3.13
CA ASP A 22 -7.37 10.73 3.16
C ASP A 22 -8.02 10.47 4.53
N ASP A 23 -7.46 9.54 5.31
CA ASP A 23 -7.75 9.43 6.75
C ASP A 23 -6.85 10.42 7.51
N TYR A 24 -7.48 11.39 8.17
CA TYR A 24 -6.81 12.46 8.91
C TYR A 24 -6.06 11.97 10.15
N MET A 25 -6.22 10.71 10.55
CA MET A 25 -5.47 10.08 11.63
C MET A 25 -4.22 9.35 11.14
N GLU A 26 -4.03 9.22 9.82
CA GLU A 26 -2.93 8.48 9.22
C GLU A 26 -2.02 9.38 8.36
N SER A 27 -0.72 9.11 8.37
CA SER A 27 0.26 9.71 7.47
C SER A 27 1.04 8.64 6.70
N TYR A 28 1.46 8.99 5.49
CA TYR A 28 2.29 8.13 4.66
C TYR A 28 3.70 8.00 5.22
N GLY A 29 4.19 6.77 5.31
CA GLY A 29 5.56 6.46 5.72
C GLY A 29 6.13 5.29 4.93
N TYR A 30 7.43 5.33 4.63
CA TYR A 30 8.07 4.34 3.77
C TYR A 30 9.14 3.54 4.50
N ASP A 31 8.93 2.24 4.67
CA ASP A 31 9.81 1.28 5.34
C ASP A 31 10.47 0.29 4.36
N GLY A 32 10.47 0.64 3.07
CA GLY A 32 10.73 -0.29 1.96
C GLY A 32 9.44 -0.78 1.27
N MET A 33 8.29 -0.50 1.89
CA MET A 33 6.94 -0.68 1.36
C MET A 33 6.13 0.62 1.55
N PRO A 34 5.10 0.87 0.72
CA PRO A 34 4.15 1.96 0.97
C PRO A 34 3.29 1.61 2.18
N SER A 35 3.49 2.30 3.31
CA SER A 35 2.81 2.01 4.57
C SER A 35 2.13 3.26 5.14
N LYS A 36 1.11 3.05 5.97
CA LYS A 36 0.44 4.12 6.70
C LYS A 36 0.70 3.96 8.19
N TYR A 37 0.82 5.08 8.87
CA TYR A 37 1.12 5.13 10.30
C TYR A 37 0.20 6.13 10.97
N ASP A 38 -0.15 5.86 12.22
CA ASP A 38 -0.88 6.82 13.05
C ASP A 38 -0.07 8.12 13.18
N ILE A 39 -0.72 9.26 12.97
CA ILE A 39 -0.06 10.57 13.00
C ILE A 39 0.48 10.86 14.40
N GLY A 40 -0.23 10.45 15.46
CA GLY A 40 0.21 10.61 16.83
C GLY A 40 1.47 9.80 17.12
N GLU A 41 1.51 8.54 16.69
CA GLU A 41 2.71 7.70 16.79
C GLU A 41 3.89 8.31 16.03
N LEU A 42 3.69 8.73 14.78
CA LEU A 42 4.74 9.39 14.00
C LEU A 42 5.24 10.68 14.67
N ALA A 43 4.33 11.50 15.20
CA ALA A 43 4.67 12.76 15.84
C ALA A 43 5.41 12.57 17.19
N CYS A 44 5.07 11.53 17.95
CA CYS A 44 5.69 11.24 19.24
C CYS A 44 6.97 10.40 19.14
N THR A 45 7.19 9.72 18.02
CA THR A 45 8.40 8.91 17.80
C THR A 45 9.62 9.81 17.55
N GLU A 46 10.67 9.60 18.33
CA GLU A 46 11.92 10.35 18.20
C GLU A 46 12.58 10.10 16.84
N SER A 47 12.99 11.19 16.19
CA SER A 47 13.76 11.13 14.96
C SER A 47 15.19 10.65 15.25
N ILE A 48 15.59 9.56 14.60
CA ILE A 48 16.94 9.01 14.70
C ILE A 48 17.87 9.56 13.62
N GLY A 49 17.35 10.39 12.70
CA GLY A 49 18.11 10.96 11.61
C GLY A 49 17.25 11.56 10.51
N SER A 50 17.85 11.79 9.35
CA SER A 50 17.15 12.34 8.20
C SER A 50 17.75 11.85 6.88
N VAL A 51 16.93 11.81 5.85
CA VAL A 51 17.35 11.49 4.47
C VAL A 51 16.94 12.62 3.53
N GLU A 52 17.77 12.90 2.53
CA GLU A 52 17.40 13.81 1.44
C GLU A 52 17.02 13.00 0.20
N LEU A 53 15.82 13.26 -0.32
CA LEU A 53 15.32 12.61 -1.53
C LEU A 53 15.17 13.62 -2.66
N SER A 54 15.55 13.20 -3.86
CA SER A 54 15.22 13.90 -5.10
C SER A 54 13.73 13.77 -5.40
N GLU A 55 13.20 14.67 -6.21
CA GLU A 55 11.81 14.61 -6.69
C GLU A 55 11.53 13.28 -7.41
N HIS A 56 12.47 12.79 -8.21
CA HIS A 56 12.36 11.49 -8.88
C HIS A 56 12.20 10.33 -7.87
N GLN A 57 12.95 10.34 -6.77
CA GLN A 57 12.83 9.30 -5.72
C GLN A 57 11.49 9.39 -5.00
N VAL A 58 11.03 10.60 -4.67
CA VAL A 58 9.72 10.81 -4.04
C VAL A 58 8.60 10.33 -4.95
N ASN A 59 8.63 10.70 -6.24
CA ASN A 59 7.63 10.27 -7.22
C ASN A 59 7.61 8.74 -7.37
N LYS A 60 8.77 8.09 -7.36
CA LYS A 60 8.84 6.62 -7.39
C LYS A 60 8.20 5.99 -6.16
N ILE A 61 8.45 6.54 -4.96
CA ILE A 61 7.83 6.07 -3.72
C ILE A 61 6.30 6.29 -3.76
N MET A 62 5.85 7.48 -4.16
CA MET A 62 4.42 7.81 -4.24
C MET A 62 3.66 6.93 -5.23
N ALA A 63 4.27 6.54 -6.35
CA ALA A 63 3.69 5.60 -7.31
C ALA A 63 3.46 4.20 -6.71
N GLU A 64 4.23 3.79 -5.69
CA GLU A 64 3.97 2.54 -4.97
C GLU A 64 2.68 2.63 -4.12
N TYR A 65 2.25 3.82 -3.68
CA TYR A 65 0.97 4.01 -2.98
C TYR A 65 -0.24 4.01 -3.93
N GLU A 66 -0.05 4.47 -5.17
CA GLU A 66 -1.10 4.42 -6.19
C GLU A 66 -1.36 2.98 -6.66
N ASN A 67 -0.27 2.22 -6.86
CA ASN A 67 -0.33 0.84 -7.31
C ASN A 67 -0.54 -0.16 -6.16
N GLY A 68 -0.15 0.20 -4.94
CA GLY A 68 -0.19 -0.64 -3.75
C GLY A 68 -1.14 -0.10 -2.68
N GLY A 69 -0.87 -0.48 -1.43
CA GLY A 69 -1.65 -0.11 -0.25
C GLY A 69 -2.17 -1.34 0.49
N GLU A 70 -3.20 -1.14 1.30
CA GLU A 70 -3.86 -2.20 2.05
C GLU A 70 -4.84 -2.97 1.16
N CYS A 71 -4.66 -4.30 1.07
CA CYS A 71 -5.60 -5.18 0.41
C CYS A 71 -6.92 -5.23 1.20
N ASN A 72 -8.04 -4.92 0.57
CA ASN A 72 -9.33 -4.91 1.28
C ASN A 72 -9.87 -6.31 1.64
N TRP A 73 -9.25 -7.39 1.16
CA TRP A 73 -9.64 -8.77 1.47
C TRP A 73 -8.81 -9.39 2.60
N CYS A 74 -7.49 -9.11 2.65
CA CYS A 74 -6.62 -9.68 3.68
C CYS A 74 -6.08 -8.66 4.70
N GLY A 75 -6.28 -7.36 4.48
CA GLY A 75 -5.75 -6.29 5.32
C GLY A 75 -4.23 -6.10 5.21
N GLU A 76 -3.54 -6.86 4.36
CA GLU A 76 -2.09 -6.75 4.23
C GLU A 76 -1.69 -5.64 3.28
N ILE A 77 -0.63 -4.92 3.65
CA ILE A 77 0.04 -3.95 2.79
C ILE A 77 0.80 -4.67 1.65
N ARG A 78 0.50 -4.32 0.40
CA ARG A 78 1.10 -4.90 -0.79
C ARG A 78 1.52 -3.81 -1.78
N LYS A 79 2.57 -4.07 -2.56
CA LYS A 79 3.06 -3.13 -3.61
C LYS A 79 2.16 -3.07 -4.83
N GLU A 80 1.40 -4.14 -5.07
CA GLU A 80 0.53 -4.29 -6.22
C GLU A 80 -0.86 -4.72 -5.75
N LEU A 81 -1.81 -3.81 -5.94
CA LEU A 81 -3.22 -4.03 -5.81
C LEU A 81 -3.91 -3.66 -7.13
N ARG A 82 -5.03 -4.31 -7.40
CA ARG A 82 -5.91 -4.03 -8.55
C ARG A 82 -7.33 -3.84 -8.07
N GLY A 83 -8.16 -3.15 -8.86
CA GLY A 83 -9.59 -3.13 -8.59
C GLY A 83 -10.15 -4.55 -8.56
N PRO A 84 -11.21 -4.82 -7.77
CA PRO A 84 -11.78 -6.15 -7.66
C PRO A 84 -12.27 -6.70 -9.00
N HIS A 85 -12.29 -8.03 -9.09
CA HIS A 85 -12.94 -8.72 -10.21
C HIS A 85 -14.45 -8.52 -10.17
N LEU A 86 -15.12 -8.77 -11.30
CA LEU A 86 -16.55 -8.51 -11.48
C LEU A 86 -17.45 -9.24 -10.47
N LEU A 87 -17.09 -10.49 -10.13
CA LEU A 87 -17.90 -11.31 -9.21
C LEU A 87 -17.86 -10.85 -7.74
N ASP A 88 -16.90 -10.00 -7.35
CA ASP A 88 -16.80 -9.44 -6.00
C ASP A 88 -16.49 -7.93 -6.08
N PHE A 89 -17.16 -7.26 -7.02
CA PHE A 89 -16.91 -5.84 -7.30
C PHE A 89 -17.41 -4.96 -6.16
N VAL A 90 -16.48 -4.32 -5.48
CA VAL A 90 -16.75 -3.25 -4.51
C VAL A 90 -16.05 -1.97 -4.95
N LEU A 91 -16.82 -0.90 -5.13
CA LEU A 91 -16.31 0.37 -5.63
C LEU A 91 -15.22 0.94 -4.71
N GLY A 92 -14.10 1.35 -5.31
CA GLY A 92 -12.98 1.98 -4.60
C GLY A 92 -12.13 1.03 -3.76
N LYS A 93 -12.48 -0.27 -3.69
CA LYS A 93 -11.66 -1.29 -3.04
C LYS A 93 -10.58 -1.78 -4.00
N LYS A 94 -9.49 -2.28 -3.44
CA LYS A 94 -8.41 -2.92 -4.19
C LYS A 94 -8.02 -4.25 -3.53
N MET A 95 -7.63 -5.20 -4.36
CA MET A 95 -7.31 -6.58 -4.01
C MET A 95 -5.86 -6.89 -4.40
N CYS A 96 -5.16 -7.68 -3.60
CA CYS A 96 -3.81 -8.13 -3.91
C CYS A 96 -3.81 -9.41 -4.76
N ARG A 97 -2.66 -9.70 -5.39
CA ARG A 97 -2.47 -10.89 -6.23
C ARG A 97 -2.83 -12.19 -5.51
N ASN A 98 -2.45 -12.33 -4.24
CA ASN A 98 -2.70 -13.55 -3.48
C ASN A 98 -4.20 -13.80 -3.26
N CYS A 99 -4.96 -12.75 -2.91
CA CYS A 99 -6.41 -12.85 -2.77
C CYS A 99 -7.06 -13.16 -4.11
N TRP A 100 -6.60 -12.50 -5.18
CA TRP A 100 -7.10 -12.75 -6.53
C TRP A 100 -6.89 -14.20 -6.98
N GLU A 101 -5.69 -14.75 -6.80
CA GLU A 101 -5.39 -16.13 -7.18
C GLU A 101 -6.16 -17.15 -6.35
N MET A 102 -6.42 -16.84 -5.07
CA MET A 102 -7.28 -17.65 -4.22
C MET A 102 -8.73 -17.64 -4.73
N ASP A 103 -9.27 -16.46 -5.02
CA ASP A 103 -10.62 -16.31 -5.57
C ASP A 103 -10.74 -16.99 -6.94
N HIS A 104 -9.73 -16.84 -7.80
CA HIS A 104 -9.68 -17.50 -9.11
C HIS A 104 -9.81 -19.02 -8.98
N LYS A 105 -9.04 -19.62 -8.08
CA LYS A 105 -9.13 -21.06 -7.80
C LYS A 105 -10.51 -21.45 -7.24
N ASN A 106 -11.08 -20.63 -6.35
CA ASN A 106 -12.36 -20.91 -5.72
C ASN A 106 -13.52 -20.83 -6.72
N TYR A 107 -13.61 -19.77 -7.52
CA TYR A 107 -14.66 -19.60 -8.53
C TYR A 107 -14.56 -20.67 -9.62
N LEU A 108 -13.35 -20.95 -10.11
CA LEU A 108 -13.12 -21.98 -11.11
C LEU A 108 -13.49 -23.37 -10.59
N GLY A 109 -13.18 -23.67 -9.33
CA GLY A 109 -13.49 -24.96 -8.70
C GLY A 109 -14.94 -25.15 -8.28
N ALA A 110 -15.60 -24.08 -7.81
CA ALA A 110 -16.95 -24.16 -7.25
C ALA A 110 -18.05 -24.05 -8.32
N ILE A 111 -17.89 -23.14 -9.28
CA ILE A 111 -18.92 -22.82 -10.27
C ILE A 111 -18.40 -22.82 -11.72
N GLY A 112 -17.10 -23.08 -11.94
CA GLY A 112 -16.50 -23.12 -13.28
C GLY A 112 -16.27 -21.74 -13.91
N GLU A 113 -16.41 -20.66 -13.14
CA GLU A 113 -16.24 -19.29 -13.63
C GLU A 113 -14.76 -18.88 -13.56
N ASP A 114 -14.23 -18.37 -14.67
CA ASP A 114 -12.88 -17.81 -14.75
C ASP A 114 -12.95 -16.29 -14.58
N ILE A 115 -12.49 -15.78 -13.43
CA ILE A 115 -12.44 -14.34 -13.15
C ILE A 115 -11.31 -13.61 -13.89
N GLY A 116 -10.49 -14.34 -14.66
CA GLY A 116 -9.37 -13.81 -15.43
C GLY A 116 -8.09 -13.59 -14.61
N PRO A 117 -7.00 -13.16 -15.29
CA PRO A 117 -5.73 -12.91 -14.64
C PRO A 117 -5.75 -11.64 -13.78
N PHE A 118 -4.88 -11.60 -12.76
CA PHE A 118 -4.70 -10.44 -11.88
C PHE A 118 -4.28 -9.18 -12.64
N ASP A 119 -3.33 -9.33 -13.56
CA ASP A 119 -2.91 -8.25 -14.44
C ASP A 119 -3.80 -8.27 -15.69
N LYS A 120 -4.58 -7.20 -15.88
CA LYS A 120 -5.24 -6.98 -17.17
C LYS A 120 -4.15 -6.82 -18.22
N GLN A 121 -4.21 -7.60 -19.29
CA GLN A 121 -3.35 -7.37 -20.45
C GLN A 121 -3.72 -5.99 -21.01
N GLU A 122 -2.78 -5.05 -20.98
CA GLU A 122 -2.88 -3.76 -21.66
C GLU A 122 -2.78 -3.93 -23.18
#